data_AF-A0A453C8W8-F1
#
_entry.id   AF-A0A453C8W8-F1
#
_cell.length_a   1.000
_cell.length_b   1.000
_cell.length_c   1.000
_cell.angle_alpha   90.00
_cell.angle_beta   90.00
_cell.angle_gamma   90.00
#
_symmetry.space_group_name_H-M   'P 1'
#
loop_
_entity.id
_entity.type
_entity.pdbx_description
1 polymer ?
#
loop_
_entity_poly.entity_id
_entity_poly.type
_entity_poly.pdbx_seq_one_letter_code
_entity_poly.pdbx_strand_id
1 'polypeptide(L)'
;PDLRTYGVFGMLRLWRLRRVGALLSRMEKDRKFSYFWVRCSKLVAVTLFAVHCSGCFYYLLADRYPNPAETWISISMPQFHTESLWNRYVASMYWSITTLTTVGYGDMHAVNSREMLFTTFYMLFNLGLTAYLIGNMTNLVVHGTSRTRKYMISHLSL
;
A
#
# COMPACT_ATOMS: atom_id res chain seq x y z
N PRO A 1 -26.69 18.49 -10.59
CA PRO A 1 -26.16 17.11 -10.46
C PRO A 1 -24.68 17.08 -10.85
N ASP A 2 -23.81 17.14 -9.84
CA ASP A 2 -22.40 17.54 -9.99
C ASP A 2 -21.51 16.48 -10.66
N LEU A 3 -20.55 16.95 -11.48
CA LEU A 3 -19.47 16.18 -12.12
C LEU A 3 -18.72 15.23 -11.15
N ARG A 4 -18.77 15.51 -9.84
CA ARG A 4 -18.10 14.76 -8.77
C ARG A 4 -18.64 13.34 -8.55
N THR A 5 -19.90 13.05 -8.90
CA THR A 5 -20.49 11.69 -8.78
C THR A 5 -19.91 10.73 -9.82
N TYR A 6 -19.53 11.24 -11.00
CA TYR A 6 -18.91 10.46 -12.07
C TYR A 6 -17.51 9.93 -11.72
N GLY A 7 -16.79 10.57 -10.78
CA GLY A 7 -15.51 10.11 -10.27
C GLY A 7 -15.60 8.77 -9.52
N VAL A 8 -16.67 8.55 -8.76
CA VAL A 8 -16.94 7.30 -8.04
C VAL A 8 -17.26 6.17 -9.02
N PHE A 9 -18.00 6.45 -10.11
CA PHE A 9 -18.15 5.50 -11.22
C PHE A 9 -16.81 5.19 -11.91
N GLY A 10 -15.85 6.10 -11.86
CA GLY A 10 -14.46 5.84 -12.25
C GLY A 10 -13.77 4.74 -11.44
N MET A 11 -14.13 4.55 -10.17
CA MET A 11 -13.62 3.44 -9.33
C MET A 11 -14.10 2.07 -9.82
N LEU A 12 -15.17 1.98 -10.63
CA LEU A 12 -15.53 0.72 -11.31
C LEU A 12 -14.45 0.28 -12.31
N ARG A 13 -13.58 1.19 -12.76
CA ARG A 13 -12.38 0.82 -13.55
C ARG A 13 -11.38 0.01 -12.73
N LEU A 14 -11.43 0.06 -11.40
CA LEU A 14 -10.61 -0.81 -10.54
C LEU A 14 -10.92 -2.29 -10.75
N TRP A 15 -12.11 -2.65 -11.26
CA TRP A 15 -12.41 -4.01 -11.71
C TRP A 15 -11.40 -4.51 -12.78
N ARG A 16 -10.82 -3.60 -13.57
CA ARG A 16 -9.77 -3.95 -14.54
C ARG A 16 -8.45 -4.39 -13.88
N LEU A 17 -8.21 -4.11 -12.59
CA LEU A 17 -7.06 -4.67 -11.86
C LEU A 17 -7.12 -6.19 -11.74
N ARG A 18 -8.31 -6.82 -11.84
CA ARG A 18 -8.38 -8.29 -12.00
C ARG A 18 -7.59 -8.78 -13.22
N ARG A 19 -7.53 -7.98 -14.29
CA ARG A 19 -6.74 -8.29 -15.48
C ARG A 19 -5.24 -8.23 -15.20
N VAL A 20 -4.79 -7.28 -14.36
CA VAL A 20 -3.39 -7.19 -13.91
C VAL A 20 -3.04 -8.39 -13.02
N GLY A 21 -3.94 -8.81 -12.13
CA GLY A 21 -3.78 -10.05 -11.36
C GLY A 21 -3.66 -11.30 -12.24
N ALA A 22 -4.47 -11.40 -13.30
CA ALA A 22 -4.38 -12.49 -14.27
C ALA A 22 -3.07 -12.46 -15.08
N LEU A 23 -2.55 -11.27 -15.39
CA LEU A 23 -1.29 -11.10 -16.12
C LEU A 23 -0.08 -11.45 -15.23
N LEU A 24 -0.09 -11.04 -13.96
CA LEU A 24 0.92 -11.43 -12.97
C LEU A 24 0.93 -12.95 -12.72
N SER A 25 -0.24 -13.60 -12.70
CA SER A 25 -0.34 -15.07 -12.62
C SER A 25 0.22 -15.76 -13.87
N ARG A 26 0.09 -15.16 -15.06
CA ARG A 26 0.71 -15.68 -16.28
C ARG A 26 2.24 -15.51 -16.26
N MET A 27 2.74 -14.38 -15.77
CA MET A 27 4.18 -14.14 -15.62
C MET A 27 4.83 -15.10 -14.60
N GLU A 28 4.10 -15.55 -13.57
CA GLU A 28 4.58 -16.60 -12.65
C GLU A 28 4.78 -17.96 -13.33
N LYS A 29 4.10 -18.22 -14.45
CA LYS A 29 4.22 -19.46 -15.23
C LYS A 29 5.35 -19.42 -16.26
N ASP A 30 5.87 -18.25 -16.59
CA ASP A 30 6.96 -18.13 -17.56
C ASP A 30 8.31 -18.49 -16.93
N ARG A 31 8.81 -19.68 -17.29
CA ARG A 31 10.07 -20.27 -16.80
C ARG A 31 11.34 -19.45 -17.10
N LYS A 32 11.25 -18.40 -17.92
CA LYS A 32 12.38 -17.53 -18.30
C LYS A 32 12.75 -16.52 -17.21
N PHE A 33 11.80 -16.14 -16.35
CA PHE A 33 12.08 -15.26 -15.22
C PHE A 33 12.26 -16.09 -13.94
N SER A 34 13.25 -15.73 -13.14
CA SER A 34 13.45 -16.38 -11.85
C SER A 34 12.24 -16.14 -10.97
N TYR A 35 11.66 -17.23 -10.47
CA TYR A 35 10.45 -17.27 -9.63
C TYR A 35 10.53 -16.29 -8.44
N PHE A 36 11.75 -16.06 -7.92
CA PHE A 36 12.03 -15.05 -6.91
C PHE A 36 11.58 -13.64 -7.33
N TRP A 37 12.06 -13.18 -8.48
CA TRP A 37 11.86 -11.80 -8.93
C TRP A 37 10.41 -11.50 -9.28
N VAL A 38 9.70 -12.46 -9.87
CA VAL A 38 8.29 -12.32 -10.22
C VAL A 38 7.42 -12.19 -8.97
N ARG A 39 7.71 -12.97 -7.92
CA ARG A 39 6.99 -12.90 -6.64
C ARG A 39 7.25 -11.58 -5.94
N CYS A 40 8.51 -11.13 -5.88
CA CYS A 40 8.88 -9.83 -5.32
C CYS A 40 8.22 -8.66 -6.08
N SER A 41 8.28 -8.65 -7.42
CA SER A 41 7.68 -7.59 -8.22
C SER A 41 6.17 -7.51 -8.05
N LYS A 42 5.49 -8.67 -7.95
CA LYS A 42 4.05 -8.74 -7.67
C LYS A 42 3.71 -8.15 -6.30
N LEU A 43 4.47 -8.50 -5.27
CA LEU A 43 4.27 -7.98 -3.92
C LEU A 43 4.47 -6.47 -3.88
N VAL A 44 5.58 -5.96 -4.44
CA VAL A 44 5.87 -4.53 -4.51
C VAL A 44 4.77 -3.78 -5.27
N ALA A 45 4.32 -4.30 -6.41
CA ALA A 45 3.26 -3.68 -7.19
C ALA A 45 1.93 -3.60 -6.42
N VAL A 46 1.56 -4.67 -5.69
CA VAL A 46 0.36 -4.67 -4.83
C VAL A 46 0.49 -3.65 -3.71
N THR A 47 1.65 -3.58 -3.05
CA THR A 47 1.90 -2.63 -1.97
C THR A 47 1.85 -1.18 -2.48
N LEU A 48 2.52 -0.86 -3.59
CA LEU A 48 2.48 0.49 -4.18
C LEU A 48 1.06 0.91 -4.58
N PHE A 49 0.30 -0.03 -5.16
CA PHE A 49 -1.09 0.22 -5.51
C PHE A 49 -1.96 0.47 -4.27
N ALA A 50 -1.78 -0.32 -3.21
CA ALA A 50 -2.50 -0.14 -1.95
C ALA A 50 -2.22 1.25 -1.35
N VAL A 51 -0.95 1.67 -1.28
CA VAL A 51 -0.53 2.99 -0.78
C VAL A 51 -1.14 4.13 -1.59
N HIS A 52 -1.09 4.04 -2.92
CA HIS A 52 -1.68 5.07 -3.78
C HIS A 52 -3.19 5.18 -3.57
N CYS A 53 -3.89 4.04 -3.50
CA CYS A 53 -5.33 4.03 -3.26
C CYS A 53 -5.70 4.57 -1.89
N SER A 54 -4.99 4.19 -0.83
CA SER A 54 -5.25 4.70 0.53
C SER A 54 -4.94 6.19 0.64
N GLY A 55 -3.82 6.67 0.10
CA GLY A 55 -3.47 8.10 0.09
C GLY A 55 -4.51 8.95 -0.64
N CYS A 56 -4.89 8.55 -1.86
CA CYS A 56 -5.92 9.25 -2.64
C CYS A 56 -7.29 9.22 -1.93
N PHE A 57 -7.66 8.10 -1.32
CA PHE A 57 -8.92 7.99 -0.59
C PHE A 57 -8.91 8.85 0.68
N TYR A 58 -7.79 8.92 1.39
CA TYR A 58 -7.63 9.73 2.58
C TYR A 58 -7.66 11.24 2.28
N TYR A 59 -7.07 11.66 1.16
CA TYR A 59 -7.24 13.03 0.64
C TYR A 59 -8.70 13.33 0.27
N LEU A 60 -9.39 12.40 -0.39
CA LEU A 60 -10.81 12.57 -0.74
C LEU A 60 -11.67 12.72 0.52
N LEU A 61 -11.36 11.97 1.59
CA LEU A 61 -12.06 12.08 2.85
C LEU A 61 -11.92 13.48 3.48
N ALA A 62 -10.73 14.09 3.40
CA ALA A 62 -10.49 15.46 3.83
C ALA A 62 -11.19 16.50 2.94
N ASP A 63 -11.12 16.39 1.60
CA ASP A 63 -11.80 17.32 0.67
C ASP A 63 -13.33 17.28 0.80
N ARG A 64 -13.90 16.17 1.29
CA ARG A 64 -15.34 16.00 1.50
C ARG A 64 -15.80 16.40 2.89
N TYR A 65 -14.91 16.76 3.80
CA TYR A 65 -15.29 17.14 5.14
C TYR A 65 -15.83 18.58 5.16
N PRO A 66 -16.94 18.88 5.87
CA PRO A 66 -17.54 20.22 5.86
C PRO A 66 -16.62 21.32 6.41
N ASN A 67 -15.80 20.97 7.40
CA ASN A 67 -14.86 21.89 8.06
C ASN A 67 -13.42 21.60 7.61
N PRO A 68 -12.86 22.35 6.63
CA PRO A 68 -11.52 22.07 6.11
C PRO A 68 -10.41 22.20 7.18
N ALA A 69 -10.64 23.03 8.20
CA ALA A 69 -9.69 23.27 9.30
C ALA A 69 -9.50 22.08 10.25
N GLU A 70 -10.47 21.16 10.32
CA GLU A 70 -10.46 20.02 11.22
C GLU A 70 -10.03 18.74 10.50
N THR A 71 -9.13 18.81 9.52
CA THR A 71 -8.70 17.64 8.74
C THR A 71 -7.24 17.30 8.99
N TRP A 72 -6.86 16.04 8.73
CA TRP A 72 -5.46 15.58 8.88
C TRP A 72 -4.45 16.43 8.11
N ILE A 73 -4.83 16.91 6.90
CA ILE A 73 -3.94 17.69 6.04
C ILE A 73 -3.83 19.14 6.51
N SER A 74 -4.89 19.70 7.08
CA SER A 74 -4.93 21.08 7.56
C SER A 74 -3.97 21.34 8.73
N ILE A 75 -3.54 20.30 9.46
CA ILE A 75 -2.52 20.40 10.51
C ILE A 75 -1.18 20.88 9.92
N SER A 76 -0.82 20.36 8.74
CA SER A 76 0.43 20.68 8.07
C SER A 76 0.29 21.82 7.05
N MET A 77 -0.84 21.89 6.37
CA MET A 77 -1.14 22.85 5.30
C MET A 77 -2.53 23.46 5.51
N PRO A 78 -2.64 24.58 6.27
CA PRO A 78 -3.93 25.20 6.58
C PRO A 78 -4.72 25.65 5.34
N GLN A 79 -4.02 26.02 4.26
CA GLN A 79 -4.63 26.39 2.97
C GLN A 79 -4.36 25.34 1.89
N PHE A 80 -4.55 24.06 2.21
CA PHE A 80 -4.29 22.99 1.24
C PHE A 80 -5.10 23.12 -0.06
N HIS A 81 -6.23 23.86 -0.11
CA HIS A 81 -7.01 24.08 -1.34
C HIS A 81 -6.38 25.03 -2.36
N THR A 82 -5.41 25.86 -1.99
CA THR A 82 -4.69 26.76 -2.90
C THR A 82 -3.32 26.21 -3.30
N GLU A 83 -2.83 25.21 -2.58
CA GLU A 83 -1.56 24.53 -2.83
C GLU A 83 -1.52 23.75 -4.13
N SER A 84 -0.31 23.52 -4.66
CA SER A 84 -0.15 22.71 -5.87
C SER A 84 -0.67 21.27 -5.68
N LEU A 85 -1.23 20.69 -6.75
CA LEU A 85 -1.69 19.29 -6.73
C LEU A 85 -0.56 18.31 -6.38
N TRP A 86 0.66 18.65 -6.78
CA TRP A 86 1.85 17.86 -6.47
C TRP A 86 2.12 17.82 -4.96
N ASN A 87 2.08 18.97 -4.27
CA ASN A 87 2.30 19.05 -2.82
C ASN A 87 1.26 18.21 -2.05
N ARG A 88 -0.02 18.32 -2.43
CA ARG A 88 -1.09 17.53 -1.82
C ARG A 88 -0.92 16.03 -2.05
N TYR A 89 -0.54 15.64 -3.26
CA TYR A 89 -0.29 14.24 -3.59
C TYR A 89 0.88 13.69 -2.78
N VAL A 90 2.01 14.40 -2.73
CA VAL A 90 3.20 14.01 -1.96
C VAL A 90 2.86 13.88 -0.47
N ALA A 91 2.11 14.82 0.12
CA ALA A 91 1.68 14.73 1.51
C ALA A 91 0.81 13.49 1.78
N SER A 92 -0.18 13.22 0.91
CA SER A 92 -1.05 12.03 1.05
C SER A 92 -0.30 10.70 0.89
N MET A 93 0.68 10.66 -0.01
CA MET A 93 1.56 9.50 -0.20
C MET A 93 2.49 9.31 1.00
N TYR A 94 3.04 10.40 1.53
CA TYR A 94 3.88 10.36 2.73
C TYR A 94 3.12 9.78 3.92
N TRP A 95 1.92 10.29 4.23
CA TRP A 95 1.07 9.73 5.29
C TRP A 95 0.76 8.24 5.09
N SER A 96 0.44 7.85 3.85
CA SER A 96 0.11 6.45 3.56
C SER A 96 1.32 5.53 3.70
N ILE A 97 2.52 5.97 3.29
CA ILE A 97 3.76 5.19 3.42
C ILE A 97 4.15 5.08 4.89
N THR A 98 4.17 6.17 5.65
CA THR A 98 4.58 6.15 7.07
C THR A 98 3.66 5.28 7.92
N THR A 99 2.37 5.22 7.57
CA THR A 99 1.39 4.34 8.21
C THR A 99 1.56 2.88 7.77
N LEU A 100 1.82 2.61 6.49
CA LEU A 100 2.09 1.25 5.98
C LEU A 100 3.35 0.66 6.61
N THR A 101 4.44 1.43 6.65
CA THR A 101 5.73 0.99 7.21
C THR A 101 5.74 1.04 8.73
N THR A 102 4.59 1.34 9.36
CA THR A 102 4.42 1.42 10.82
C THR A 102 5.44 2.34 11.50
N VAL A 103 5.88 3.40 10.81
CA VAL A 103 6.80 4.41 11.37
C VAL A 103 6.02 5.37 12.24
N GLY A 104 4.90 5.89 11.73
CA GLY A 104 3.92 6.63 12.52
C GLY A 104 4.47 7.84 13.28
N TYR A 105 5.09 8.81 12.59
CA TYR A 105 5.64 10.01 13.22
C TYR A 105 4.61 10.84 14.01
N GLY A 106 3.32 10.80 13.61
CA GLY A 106 2.23 11.52 14.28
C GLY A 106 2.06 12.98 13.86
N ASP A 107 2.92 13.45 12.96
CA ASP A 107 2.87 14.77 12.33
C ASP A 107 1.57 14.99 11.52
N MET A 108 1.08 13.92 10.87
CA MET A 108 -0.19 13.89 10.17
C MET A 108 -1.07 12.80 10.76
N HIS A 109 -2.04 13.18 11.60
CA HIS A 109 -2.95 12.25 12.28
C HIS A 109 -4.42 12.59 12.01
N ALA A 110 -5.27 11.58 12.18
CA ALA A 110 -6.71 11.74 12.04
C ALA A 110 -7.26 12.65 13.14
N VAL A 111 -7.98 13.70 12.74
CA VAL A 111 -8.66 14.62 13.67
C VAL A 111 -10.14 14.25 13.78
N ASN A 112 -10.73 13.80 12.67
CA ASN A 112 -12.14 13.48 12.58
C ASN A 112 -12.44 12.02 12.89
N SER A 113 -13.61 11.74 13.47
CA SER A 113 -14.05 10.35 13.71
C SER A 113 -14.12 9.51 12.42
N ARG A 114 -14.43 10.13 11.27
CA ARG A 114 -14.42 9.45 9.96
C ARG A 114 -13.02 9.06 9.51
N GLU A 115 -12.05 9.96 9.71
CA GLU A 115 -10.65 9.73 9.40
C GLU A 115 -10.05 8.68 10.34
N MET A 116 -10.43 8.71 11.62
CA MET A 116 -10.02 7.71 12.62
C MET A 116 -10.52 6.33 12.23
N LEU A 117 -11.79 6.19 11.85
CA LEU A 117 -12.36 4.91 11.43
C LEU A 117 -11.62 4.35 10.20
N PHE A 118 -11.38 5.18 9.19
CA PHE A 118 -10.62 4.77 8.01
C PHE A 118 -9.19 4.34 8.35
N THR A 119 -8.51 5.13 9.18
CA THR A 119 -7.13 4.86 9.62
C THR A 119 -7.04 3.54 10.37
N THR A 120 -7.99 3.23 11.26
CA THR A 120 -8.05 1.95 11.97
C THR A 120 -8.18 0.75 11.03
N PHE A 121 -9.10 0.82 10.06
CA PHE A 121 -9.23 -0.25 9.05
C PHE A 121 -7.97 -0.40 8.20
N TYR A 122 -7.35 0.72 7.83
CA TYR A 122 -6.10 0.70 7.07
C TYR A 122 -4.94 0.08 7.86
N MET A 123 -4.81 0.40 9.14
CA MET A 123 -3.81 -0.22 10.02
C MET A 123 -4.01 -1.73 10.15
N LEU A 124 -5.26 -2.21 10.33
CA LEU A 124 -5.55 -3.65 10.36
C LEU A 124 -5.18 -4.34 9.05
N PHE A 125 -5.47 -3.71 7.91
CA PHE A 125 -5.06 -4.21 6.61
C PHE A 125 -3.53 -4.26 6.47
N ASN A 126 -2.82 -3.23 6.92
CA ASN A 126 -1.36 -3.16 6.87
C ASN A 126 -0.70 -4.25 7.72
N LEU A 127 -1.25 -4.58 8.88
CA LEU A 127 -0.77 -5.71 9.70
C LEU A 127 -0.83 -7.03 8.93
N GLY A 128 -1.97 -7.30 8.27
CA GLY A 128 -2.14 -8.50 7.44
C GLY A 128 -1.19 -8.50 6.23
N LEU A 129 -1.04 -7.36 5.56
CA LEU A 129 -0.15 -7.22 4.41
C LEU A 129 1.31 -7.42 4.80
N THR A 130 1.78 -6.81 5.90
CA THR A 130 3.15 -6.96 6.39
C THR A 130 3.43 -8.40 6.83
N ALA A 131 2.50 -9.05 7.53
CA ALA A 131 2.63 -10.46 7.88
C ALA A 131 2.74 -11.36 6.64
N TYR A 132 1.91 -11.09 5.61
CA TYR A 132 1.99 -11.79 4.34
C TYR A 132 3.33 -11.56 3.64
N LEU A 133 3.82 -10.31 3.58
CA LEU A 133 5.12 -9.98 2.97
C LEU A 133 6.27 -10.73 3.66
N ILE A 134 6.34 -10.68 5.00
CA ILE A 134 7.36 -11.38 5.77
C ILE A 134 7.29 -12.90 5.52
N GLY A 135 6.09 -13.50 5.58
CA GLY A 135 5.92 -14.93 5.34
C GLY A 135 6.35 -15.37 3.93
N ASN A 136 6.10 -14.55 2.92
CA ASN A 136 6.57 -14.81 1.55
C ASN A 136 8.09 -14.74 1.45
N MET A 137 8.72 -13.73 2.08
CA MET A 137 10.18 -13.57 2.10
C MET A 137 10.87 -14.69 2.86
N THR A 138 10.35 -15.11 4.02
CA THR A 138 10.92 -16.20 4.81
C THR A 138 10.90 -17.52 4.03
N ASN A 139 9.77 -17.88 3.41
CA ASN A 139 9.69 -19.08 2.56
C ASN A 139 10.74 -19.06 1.43
N LEU A 140 10.99 -17.88 0.87
CA LEU A 140 11.93 -17.67 -0.21
C LEU A 140 13.40 -17.82 0.24
N VAL A 141 13.76 -17.23 1.39
CA VAL A 141 15.10 -17.37 2.01
C VAL A 141 15.36 -18.82 2.41
N VAL A 142 14.36 -19.50 2.96
CA VAL A 142 14.46 -20.93 3.31
C VAL A 142 14.73 -21.77 2.06
N HIS A 143 14.01 -21.52 0.96
CA HIS A 143 14.27 -22.22 -0.31
C HIS A 143 15.66 -21.94 -0.87
N GLY A 144 16.11 -20.67 -0.87
CA GLY A 144 17.44 -20.29 -1.37
C GLY A 144 18.59 -20.91 -0.57
N THR A 145 18.47 -20.96 0.76
CA THR A 145 19.52 -21.50 1.65
C THR A 145 19.45 -23.02 1.83
N SER A 146 18.40 -23.68 1.35
CA SER A 146 18.16 -25.11 1.58
C SER A 146 19.28 -26.01 1.04
N ARG A 147 19.89 -25.67 -0.10
CA ARG A 147 20.97 -26.46 -0.71
C ARG A 147 22.22 -26.40 0.16
N THR A 148 22.73 -25.21 0.44
CA THR A 148 23.91 -25.00 1.31
C THR A 148 23.71 -25.59 2.69
N ARG A 149 22.51 -25.44 3.28
CA ARG A 149 22.19 -26.02 4.58
C ARG A 149 22.27 -27.55 4.57
N LYS A 150 21.74 -28.21 3.55
CA LYS A 150 21.83 -29.67 3.40
C LYS A 150 23.28 -30.15 3.24
N TYR A 151 24.10 -29.44 2.46
CA TYR A 151 25.52 -29.77 2.30
C TYR A 151 26.31 -29.65 3.61
N MET A 152 26.05 -28.61 4.40
CA MET A 152 26.72 -28.41 5.69
C MET A 152 26.28 -29.47 6.72
N ILE A 153 24.98 -29.77 6.79
CA ILE A 153 24.45 -30.80 7.71
C ILE A 153 25.04 -32.17 7.38
N SER A 154 25.17 -32.54 6.10
CA SER A 154 25.72 -33.86 5.73
C SER A 154 27.21 -34.01 6.04
N HIS A 155 27.97 -32.92 6.10
CA HIS A 155 29.39 -32.94 6.45
C HIS A 155 29.62 -32.90 7.98
N LEU A 156 28.70 -32.30 8.74
CA LEU A 156 28.75 -32.28 10.22
C LEU A 156 28.29 -33.60 10.85
N SER A 157 27.60 -34.46 10.11
CA SER A 157 27.14 -35.79 10.55
C SER A 157 28.13 -36.93 10.27
N LEU A 158 29.34 -36.62 9.79
CA LEU A 158 30.48 -37.53 9.57
C LEU A 158 31.60 -37.14 10.54
#